data_AF-A0A6C0M0C0-F1
#
_entry.id   AF-A0A6C0M0C0-F1
#
_cell.length_a   1.000
_cell.length_b   1.000
_cell.length_c   1.000
_cell.angle_alpha   90.00
_cell.angle_beta   90.00
_cell.angle_gamma   90.00
#
_symmetry.space_group_name_H-M   'P 1'
#
loop_
_entity.id
_entity.type
_entity.pdbx_description
1 polymer ?
#
loop_
_entity_poly.entity_id
_entity_poly.type
_entity_poly.pdbx_seq_one_letter_code
_entity_poly.pdbx_strand_id
1 'polypeptide(L)'
;MLDISNRGLTTLVGYPFPPNVVNLLCYGNKLTSLVGCPSTVLYLWCSHNQITSFEGCPSTVEVLDCRSNRLTSLVGCPPNVVELDCSNNLITSLLGLPMTIRALRCHHNKITSLIGCPENATELFCFDNELTSLAGIEVATKLATLDCGNNKLTSLDGYPKTVTLLYCVGNPLRHEYAKHPNHRQCYIHQFAS
;
A
#
# COMPACT_ATOMS: atom_id res chain seq x y z
N MET A 1 4.51 -22.14 -9.16
CA MET A 1 4.12 -20.86 -9.79
C MET A 1 3.18 -21.16 -10.94
N LEU A 2 2.06 -20.45 -11.03
CA LEU A 2 1.09 -20.55 -12.12
C LEU A 2 0.84 -19.14 -12.65
N ASP A 3 0.90 -18.97 -13.98
CA ASP A 3 0.62 -17.69 -14.64
C ASP A 3 -0.65 -17.77 -15.50
N ILE A 4 -1.62 -16.94 -15.15
CA ILE A 4 -2.92 -16.77 -15.84
C ILE A 4 -3.18 -15.31 -16.20
N SER A 5 -2.12 -14.51 -16.27
CA SER A 5 -2.18 -13.06 -16.51
C SER A 5 -2.56 -12.72 -17.94
N ASN A 6 -3.18 -11.55 -18.16
CA ASN A 6 -3.51 -11.01 -19.48
C ASN A 6 -4.39 -11.92 -20.36
N ARG A 7 -5.30 -12.69 -19.75
CA ARG A 7 -6.20 -13.62 -20.47
C ARG A 7 -7.64 -13.10 -20.59
N GLY A 8 -7.90 -11.89 -20.11
CA GLY A 8 -9.23 -11.30 -20.09
C GLY A 8 -10.20 -12.00 -19.12
N LEU A 9 -9.67 -12.71 -18.12
CA LEU A 9 -10.49 -13.41 -17.12
C LEU A 9 -11.36 -12.43 -16.35
N THR A 10 -12.64 -12.75 -16.20
CA THR A 10 -13.59 -11.98 -15.38
C THR A 10 -13.81 -12.60 -14.01
N THR A 11 -13.43 -13.87 -13.82
CA THR A 11 -13.54 -14.61 -12.56
C THR A 11 -12.48 -15.71 -12.46
N LEU A 12 -12.15 -16.13 -11.24
CA LEU A 12 -11.35 -17.33 -10.96
C LEU A 12 -12.22 -18.55 -10.66
N VAL A 13 -13.53 -18.36 -10.46
CA VAL A 13 -14.47 -19.45 -10.20
C VAL A 13 -14.47 -20.43 -11.37
N GLY A 14 -14.27 -21.71 -11.07
CA GLY A 14 -14.23 -22.78 -12.06
C GLY A 14 -12.94 -22.85 -12.87
N TYR A 15 -11.94 -22.00 -12.62
CA TYR A 15 -10.63 -22.14 -13.25
C TYR A 15 -9.95 -23.42 -12.74
N PRO A 16 -9.44 -24.30 -13.62
CA PRO A 16 -8.88 -25.60 -13.23
C PRO A 16 -7.46 -25.44 -12.67
N PHE A 17 -7.36 -24.98 -11.43
CA PHE A 17 -6.08 -24.82 -10.74
C PHE A 17 -5.44 -26.19 -10.42
N PRO A 18 -4.12 -26.35 -10.62
CA PRO A 18 -3.36 -27.46 -10.05
C PRO A 18 -3.47 -27.46 -8.50
N PRO A 19 -3.35 -28.63 -7.84
CA PRO A 19 -3.61 -28.75 -6.39
C PRO A 19 -2.64 -28.00 -5.46
N ASN A 20 -1.51 -27.48 -5.96
CA ASN A 20 -0.43 -26.91 -5.11
C ASN A 20 0.11 -25.57 -5.66
N VAL A 21 -0.79 -24.66 -6.05
CA VAL A 21 -0.37 -23.33 -6.52
C VAL A 21 0.02 -22.45 -5.32
N VAL A 22 1.33 -22.32 -5.10
CA VAL A 22 1.89 -21.44 -4.04
C VAL A 22 2.07 -19.99 -4.51
N ASN A 23 2.38 -19.80 -5.79
CA ASN A 23 2.64 -18.51 -6.41
C ASN A 23 1.68 -18.39 -7.61
N LEU A 24 0.80 -17.38 -7.58
CA LEU A 24 -0.22 -17.15 -8.59
C LEU A 24 -0.08 -15.76 -9.20
N LEU A 25 0.26 -15.71 -10.49
CA LEU A 25 0.21 -14.49 -11.31
C LEU A 25 -1.14 -14.44 -12.03
N CYS A 26 -1.98 -13.46 -11.70
CA CYS A 26 -3.28 -13.25 -12.35
C CYS A 26 -3.53 -11.78 -12.74
N TYR A 27 -2.45 -11.02 -12.94
CA TYR A 27 -2.51 -9.60 -13.26
C TYR A 27 -3.02 -9.33 -14.68
N GLY A 28 -3.46 -8.10 -14.95
CA GLY A 28 -3.89 -7.67 -16.29
C GLY A 28 -5.16 -8.37 -16.79
N ASN A 29 -6.06 -8.74 -15.89
CA ASN A 29 -7.34 -9.37 -16.22
C ASN A 29 -8.50 -8.38 -15.97
N LYS A 30 -9.73 -8.90 -15.89
CA LYS A 30 -10.95 -8.13 -15.59
C LYS A 30 -11.63 -8.66 -14.32
N LEU A 31 -10.86 -9.23 -13.40
CA LEU A 31 -11.37 -9.82 -12.15
C LEU A 31 -12.01 -8.74 -11.29
N THR A 32 -13.19 -9.00 -10.74
CA THR A 32 -13.86 -8.10 -9.78
C THR A 32 -13.74 -8.55 -8.33
N SER A 33 -13.35 -9.80 -8.09
CA SER A 33 -13.02 -10.38 -6.79
C SER A 33 -11.99 -11.49 -6.95
N LEU A 34 -11.49 -12.02 -5.83
CA LEU A 34 -10.57 -13.16 -5.80
C LEU A 34 -11.29 -14.47 -5.48
N VAL A 35 -12.62 -14.50 -5.51
CA VAL A 35 -13.41 -15.72 -5.26
C VAL A 35 -13.01 -16.81 -6.24
N GLY A 36 -12.67 -17.98 -5.71
CA GLY A 36 -12.13 -19.12 -6.46
C GLY A 36 -10.60 -19.21 -6.46
N CYS A 37 -9.89 -18.24 -5.87
CA CYS A 37 -8.44 -18.33 -5.68
C CYS A 37 -8.07 -19.54 -4.79
N PRO A 38 -7.07 -20.36 -5.15
CA PRO A 38 -6.68 -21.52 -4.34
C PRO A 38 -6.19 -21.12 -2.95
N SER A 39 -6.61 -21.86 -1.92
CA SER A 39 -6.21 -21.61 -0.53
C SER A 39 -4.73 -21.89 -0.24
N THR A 40 -4.00 -22.49 -1.20
CA THR A 40 -2.57 -22.80 -1.09
C THR A 40 -1.65 -21.65 -1.51
N VAL A 41 -2.21 -20.56 -2.04
CA VAL A 41 -1.42 -19.41 -2.53
C VAL A 41 -0.81 -18.63 -1.36
N LEU A 42 0.52 -18.46 -1.38
CA LEU A 42 1.28 -17.61 -0.45
C LEU A 42 1.67 -16.27 -1.09
N TYR A 43 1.93 -16.28 -2.40
CA TYR A 43 2.34 -15.10 -3.16
C TYR A 43 1.32 -14.84 -4.27
N LEU A 44 0.65 -13.68 -4.22
CA LEU A 44 -0.45 -13.34 -5.13
C LEU A 44 -0.18 -12.01 -5.82
N TRP A 45 -0.10 -12.05 -7.16
CA TRP A 45 0.01 -10.87 -8.01
C TRP A 45 -1.26 -10.71 -8.83
N CYS A 46 -2.17 -9.87 -8.36
CA CYS A 46 -3.49 -9.61 -8.95
C CYS A 46 -3.65 -8.16 -9.42
N SER A 47 -2.54 -7.47 -9.70
CA SER A 47 -2.54 -6.10 -10.18
C SER A 47 -3.25 -5.91 -11.52
N HIS A 48 -3.66 -4.68 -11.83
CA HIS A 48 -4.34 -4.34 -13.09
C HIS A 48 -5.61 -5.18 -13.33
N ASN A 49 -6.51 -5.16 -12.35
CA ASN A 49 -7.82 -5.81 -12.39
C ASN A 49 -8.92 -4.79 -12.02
N GLN A 50 -10.12 -5.26 -11.68
CA GLN A 50 -11.26 -4.44 -11.25
C GLN A 50 -11.72 -4.82 -9.83
N ILE A 51 -10.82 -5.34 -9.00
CA ILE A 51 -11.12 -5.88 -7.67
C ILE A 51 -11.57 -4.74 -6.76
N THR A 52 -12.72 -4.92 -6.09
CA THR A 52 -13.32 -3.91 -5.21
C THR A 52 -13.21 -4.22 -3.72
N SER A 53 -12.88 -5.46 -3.36
CA SER A 53 -12.68 -5.91 -1.97
C SER A 53 -11.69 -7.09 -1.94
N PHE A 54 -11.22 -7.46 -0.74
CA PHE A 54 -10.40 -8.67 -0.53
C PHE A 54 -11.23 -9.96 -0.50
N GLU A 55 -12.50 -9.93 -0.91
CA GLU A 55 -13.34 -11.12 -0.92
C GLU A 55 -12.73 -12.22 -1.80
N GLY A 56 -12.60 -13.42 -1.20
CA GLY A 56 -11.98 -14.58 -1.83
C GLY A 56 -10.45 -14.59 -1.82
N CYS A 57 -9.79 -13.56 -1.27
CA CYS A 57 -8.35 -13.60 -1.07
C CYS A 57 -8.00 -14.66 0.00
N PRO A 58 -7.12 -15.63 -0.29
CA PRO A 58 -6.74 -16.65 0.68
C PRO A 58 -6.10 -16.04 1.94
N SER A 59 -6.44 -16.57 3.12
CA SER A 59 -5.84 -16.14 4.39
C SER A 59 -4.36 -16.53 4.53
N THR A 60 -3.89 -17.43 3.68
CA THR A 60 -2.50 -17.90 3.59
C THR A 60 -1.56 -16.93 2.87
N VAL A 61 -2.08 -15.91 2.18
CA VAL A 61 -1.24 -14.96 1.44
C VAL A 61 -0.36 -14.16 2.39
N GLU A 62 0.94 -14.14 2.09
CA GLU A 62 1.98 -13.39 2.81
C GLU A 62 2.47 -12.18 2.01
N VAL A 63 2.51 -12.29 0.68
CA VAL A 63 2.88 -11.19 -0.23
C VAL A 63 1.73 -10.97 -1.21
N LEU A 64 1.20 -9.75 -1.19
CA LEU A 64 0.05 -9.35 -2.00
C LEU A 64 0.36 -8.10 -2.82
N ASP A 65 0.38 -8.26 -4.14
CA ASP A 65 0.32 -7.15 -5.09
C ASP A 65 -1.10 -7.06 -5.66
N CYS A 66 -1.85 -6.06 -5.21
CA CYS A 66 -3.17 -5.70 -5.70
C CYS A 66 -3.20 -4.28 -6.29
N ARG A 67 -2.06 -3.78 -6.78
CA ARG A 67 -1.93 -2.47 -7.42
C ARG A 67 -2.92 -2.29 -8.58
N SER A 68 -3.38 -1.06 -8.83
CA SER A 68 -4.20 -0.76 -10.02
C SER A 68 -5.50 -1.58 -10.06
N ASN A 69 -6.27 -1.50 -8.97
CA ASN A 69 -7.59 -2.08 -8.80
C ASN A 69 -8.61 -0.99 -8.45
N ARG A 70 -9.73 -1.36 -7.82
CA ARG A 70 -10.80 -0.44 -7.41
C ARG A 70 -11.11 -0.55 -5.91
N LEU A 71 -10.12 -0.94 -5.11
CA LEU A 71 -10.28 -1.03 -3.65
C LEU A 71 -10.57 0.36 -3.08
N THR A 72 -11.58 0.45 -2.24
CA THR A 72 -11.95 1.69 -1.51
C THR A 72 -11.61 1.64 -0.03
N SER A 73 -11.30 0.44 0.48
CA SER A 73 -11.02 0.15 1.88
C SER A 73 -10.03 -1.00 1.99
N LEU A 74 -9.33 -1.05 3.12
CA LEU A 74 -8.40 -2.14 3.47
C LEU A 74 -9.03 -3.20 4.39
N VAL A 75 -10.32 -3.04 4.73
CA VAL A 75 -11.07 -4.03 5.53
C VAL A 75 -11.11 -5.38 4.82
N GLY A 76 -10.77 -6.43 5.55
CA GLY A 76 -10.71 -7.81 5.05
C GLY A 76 -9.38 -8.18 4.40
N CYS A 77 -8.35 -7.33 4.51
CA CYS A 77 -6.98 -7.69 4.11
C CYS A 77 -6.56 -9.01 4.80
N PRO A 78 -5.94 -9.97 4.08
CA PRO A 78 -5.64 -11.26 4.66
C PRO A 78 -4.69 -11.14 5.86
N PRO A 79 -4.94 -11.87 6.97
CA PRO A 79 -4.30 -11.61 8.25
C PRO A 79 -2.78 -11.88 8.27
N ASN A 80 -2.28 -12.69 7.33
CA ASN A 80 -0.87 -13.09 7.27
C ASN A 80 -0.03 -12.24 6.32
N VAL A 81 -0.59 -11.21 5.70
CA VAL A 81 0.15 -10.36 4.75
C VAL A 81 1.27 -9.60 5.47
N VAL A 82 2.50 -9.80 5.02
CA VAL A 82 3.70 -9.12 5.51
C VAL A 82 4.11 -8.00 4.54
N GLU A 83 3.91 -8.21 3.25
CA GLU A 83 4.18 -7.22 2.20
C GLU A 83 2.93 -6.95 1.37
N LEU A 84 2.50 -5.69 1.34
CA LEU A 84 1.32 -5.26 0.62
C LEU A 84 1.66 -4.12 -0.35
N ASP A 85 1.38 -4.33 -1.64
CA ASP A 85 1.24 -3.23 -2.60
C ASP A 85 -0.23 -3.08 -2.98
N CYS A 86 -0.84 -2.01 -2.48
CA CYS A 86 -2.20 -1.58 -2.79
C CYS A 86 -2.22 -0.22 -3.48
N SER A 87 -1.11 0.17 -4.12
CA SER A 87 -1.00 1.45 -4.82
C SER A 87 -2.00 1.56 -5.97
N ASN A 88 -2.29 2.80 -6.41
CA ASN A 88 -3.18 3.06 -7.54
C ASN A 88 -4.58 2.44 -7.32
N ASN A 89 -5.20 2.74 -6.19
CA ASN A 89 -6.57 2.33 -5.85
C ASN A 89 -7.39 3.58 -5.44
N LEU A 90 -8.51 3.39 -4.75
CA LEU A 90 -9.39 4.44 -4.25
C LEU A 90 -9.49 4.44 -2.72
N ILE A 91 -8.45 3.93 -2.05
CA ILE A 91 -8.43 3.72 -0.59
C ILE A 91 -8.38 5.08 0.12
N THR A 92 -9.22 5.26 1.14
CA THR A 92 -9.33 6.53 1.89
C THR A 92 -8.73 6.47 3.29
N SER A 93 -8.43 5.27 3.80
CA SER A 93 -7.94 5.05 5.17
C SER A 93 -7.12 3.75 5.25
N LEU A 94 -6.17 3.70 6.19
CA LEU A 94 -5.38 2.51 6.51
C LEU A 94 -6.10 1.51 7.45
N LEU A 95 -7.31 1.83 7.90
CA LEU A 95 -8.09 0.92 8.75
C LEU A 95 -8.36 -0.43 8.05
N GLY A 96 -8.17 -1.51 8.79
CA GLY A 96 -8.38 -2.88 8.31
C GLY A 96 -7.09 -3.63 7.93
N LEU A 97 -5.94 -2.96 7.95
CA LEU A 97 -4.64 -3.62 7.77
C LEU A 97 -4.30 -4.54 8.96
N PRO A 98 -3.68 -5.70 8.70
CA PRO A 98 -3.19 -6.57 9.75
C PRO A 98 -1.87 -6.04 10.35
N MET A 99 -1.62 -6.37 11.62
CA MET A 99 -0.42 -5.96 12.35
C MET A 99 0.87 -6.66 11.89
N THR A 100 0.74 -7.65 11.00
CA THR A 100 1.82 -8.45 10.40
C THR A 100 2.60 -7.68 9.33
N ILE A 101 2.03 -6.61 8.77
CA ILE A 101 2.64 -5.84 7.69
C ILE A 101 3.95 -5.19 8.15
N ARG A 102 4.97 -5.37 7.32
CA ARG A 102 6.31 -4.79 7.43
C ARG A 102 6.59 -3.80 6.30
N ALA A 103 6.15 -4.10 5.08
CA ALA A 103 6.29 -3.21 3.94
C ALA A 103 4.91 -2.87 3.35
N LEU A 104 4.58 -1.59 3.34
CA LEU A 104 3.31 -1.08 2.81
C LEU A 104 3.56 -0.06 1.70
N ARG A 105 3.07 -0.38 0.49
CA ARG A 105 3.00 0.55 -0.64
C ARG A 105 1.53 0.90 -0.86
N CYS A 106 1.14 2.12 -0.51
CA CYS A 106 -0.23 2.63 -0.63
C CYS A 106 -0.30 3.99 -1.36
N HIS A 107 0.76 4.32 -2.11
CA HIS A 107 0.83 5.54 -2.93
C HIS A 107 -0.22 5.58 -4.04
N HIS A 108 -0.54 6.77 -4.57
CA HIS A 108 -1.63 6.99 -5.53
C HIS A 108 -2.98 6.45 -5.03
N ASN A 109 -3.40 6.91 -3.86
CA ASN A 109 -4.72 6.63 -3.28
C ASN A 109 -5.39 7.95 -2.85
N LYS A 110 -6.41 7.87 -1.99
CA LYS A 110 -7.13 9.03 -1.44
C LYS A 110 -7.03 9.07 0.08
N ILE A 111 -5.90 8.60 0.63
CA ILE A 111 -5.72 8.46 2.07
C ILE A 111 -5.55 9.84 2.69
N THR A 112 -6.37 10.15 3.69
CA THR A 112 -6.38 11.47 4.36
C THR A 112 -5.70 11.45 5.74
N SER A 113 -5.47 10.26 6.30
CA SER A 113 -4.85 10.06 7.61
C SER A 113 -4.11 8.72 7.66
N LEU A 114 -3.04 8.66 8.47
CA LEU A 114 -2.27 7.45 8.73
C LEU A 114 -2.79 6.65 9.93
N ILE A 115 -3.95 7.03 10.51
CA ILE A 115 -4.65 6.20 11.50
C ILE A 115 -4.91 4.81 10.91
N GLY A 116 -4.48 3.78 11.65
CA GLY A 116 -4.51 2.38 11.19
C GLY A 116 -3.18 1.89 10.61
N CYS A 117 -2.12 2.71 10.64
CA CYS A 117 -0.78 2.26 10.25
C CYS A 117 -0.34 1.04 11.10
N PRO A 118 0.24 -0.02 10.50
CA PRO A 118 0.73 -1.18 11.25
C PRO A 118 1.93 -0.83 12.15
N GLU A 119 1.90 -1.28 13.41
CA GLU A 119 2.99 -1.03 14.38
C GLU A 119 4.33 -1.63 13.95
N ASN A 120 4.30 -2.75 13.22
CA ASN A 120 5.49 -3.45 12.75
C ASN A 120 6.01 -2.96 11.40
N ALA A 121 5.39 -1.94 10.79
CA ALA A 121 5.84 -1.40 9.52
C ALA A 121 7.28 -0.87 9.65
N THR A 122 8.15 -1.32 8.75
CA THR A 122 9.53 -0.85 8.57
C THR A 122 9.64 0.06 7.36
N GLU A 123 8.75 -0.09 6.38
CA GLU A 123 8.68 0.71 5.16
C GLU A 123 7.24 1.15 4.87
N LEU A 124 7.05 2.46 4.68
CA LEU A 124 5.77 3.05 4.29
C LEU A 124 5.96 3.99 3.10
N PHE A 125 5.34 3.63 1.97
CA PHE A 125 5.28 4.47 0.77
C PHE A 125 3.84 4.95 0.57
N CYS A 126 3.55 6.16 1.05
CA CYS A 126 2.22 6.80 1.00
C CYS A 126 2.21 8.10 0.19
N PHE A 127 3.17 8.30 -0.71
CA PHE A 127 3.21 9.45 -1.59
C PHE A 127 1.99 9.54 -2.52
N ASP A 128 1.70 10.73 -3.05
CA ASP A 128 0.52 10.97 -3.91
C ASP A 128 -0.80 10.51 -3.25
N ASN A 129 -1.08 11.10 -2.09
CA ASN A 129 -2.30 10.92 -1.31
C ASN A 129 -2.85 12.30 -0.88
N GLU A 130 -3.79 12.31 0.07
CA GLU A 130 -4.45 13.52 0.56
C GLU A 130 -4.12 13.83 2.04
N LEU A 131 -2.95 13.37 2.52
CA LEU A 131 -2.54 13.53 3.92
C LEU A 131 -2.33 15.02 4.25
N THR A 132 -2.97 15.49 5.32
CA THR A 132 -2.79 16.86 5.85
C THR A 132 -1.87 16.92 7.07
N SER A 133 -1.65 15.77 7.72
CA SER A 133 -0.69 15.57 8.80
C SER A 133 -0.18 14.12 8.78
N LEU A 134 0.86 13.84 9.56
CA LEU A 134 1.39 12.49 9.77
C LEU A 134 0.74 11.77 10.97
N ALA A 135 -0.36 12.29 11.54
CA ALA A 135 -1.02 11.68 12.69
C ALA A 135 -1.44 10.22 12.42
N GLY A 136 -1.20 9.34 13.39
CA GLY A 136 -1.44 7.91 13.34
C GLY A 136 -0.19 7.09 13.02
N ILE A 137 0.89 7.71 12.52
CA ILE A 137 2.13 7.01 12.20
C ILE A 137 3.00 6.72 13.43
N GLU A 138 2.74 7.38 14.56
CA GLU A 138 3.50 7.24 15.81
C GLU A 138 3.51 5.81 16.35
N VAL A 139 2.52 5.00 15.98
CA VAL A 139 2.45 3.58 16.33
C VAL A 139 3.48 2.73 15.60
N ALA A 140 3.95 3.15 14.42
CA ALA A 140 4.94 2.42 13.61
C ALA A 140 6.35 2.62 14.16
N THR A 141 6.59 2.13 15.38
CA THR A 141 7.83 2.39 16.14
C THR A 141 9.10 1.86 15.46
N LYS A 142 8.96 0.92 14.51
CA LYS A 142 10.07 0.31 13.75
C LYS A 142 10.28 0.93 12.36
N LEU A 143 9.56 1.99 12.03
CA LEU A 143 9.59 2.58 10.69
C LEU A 143 10.97 3.17 10.39
N ALA A 144 11.64 2.65 9.37
CA ALA A 144 12.97 3.09 8.95
C ALA A 144 12.90 3.98 7.68
N THR A 145 11.95 3.67 6.79
CA THR A 145 11.74 4.37 5.52
C THR A 145 10.32 4.91 5.44
N LEU A 146 10.20 6.21 5.20
CA LEU A 146 8.94 6.90 4.97
C LEU A 146 9.03 7.72 3.68
N ASP A 147 8.14 7.43 2.73
CA ASP A 147 7.87 8.31 1.60
C ASP A 147 6.46 8.86 1.69
N CYS A 148 6.36 10.14 2.04
CA CYS A 148 5.11 10.90 2.14
C CYS A 148 5.07 12.06 1.13
N GLY A 149 5.83 11.97 0.03
CA GLY A 149 5.83 12.99 -1.02
C GLY A 149 4.45 13.28 -1.62
N ASN A 150 4.29 14.42 -2.29
CA ASN A 150 3.07 14.83 -2.99
C ASN A 150 1.79 14.62 -2.15
N ASN A 151 1.78 15.21 -0.97
CA ASN A 151 0.62 15.25 -0.07
C ASN A 151 0.29 16.72 0.26
N LYS A 152 -0.57 16.95 1.25
CA LYS A 152 -0.99 18.27 1.72
C LYS A 152 -0.37 18.61 3.09
N LEU A 153 0.79 18.03 3.41
CA LEU A 153 1.45 18.20 4.70
C LEU A 153 2.01 19.62 4.84
N THR A 154 1.75 20.26 5.98
CA THR A 154 2.31 21.60 6.31
C THR A 154 3.41 21.55 7.37
N SER A 155 3.49 20.47 8.13
CA SER A 155 4.60 20.13 9.03
C SER A 155 4.91 18.63 8.93
N LEU A 156 6.08 18.26 9.46
CA LEU A 156 6.51 16.86 9.62
C LEU A 156 6.48 16.46 11.09
N ASP A 157 5.60 17.05 11.90
CA ASP A 157 5.57 16.73 13.33
C ASP A 157 5.02 15.31 13.53
N GLY A 158 5.63 14.57 14.46
CA GLY A 158 5.11 13.29 14.93
C GLY A 158 5.60 12.02 14.20
N TYR A 159 6.44 12.11 13.15
CA TYR A 159 7.02 10.88 12.58
C TYR A 159 8.02 10.21 13.54
N PRO A 160 8.12 8.88 13.56
CA PRO A 160 9.04 8.14 14.42
C PRO A 160 10.50 8.57 14.22
N LYS A 161 11.23 8.78 15.31
CA LYS A 161 12.68 9.07 15.27
C LYS A 161 13.51 7.93 14.67
N THR A 162 12.92 6.76 14.51
CA THR A 162 13.51 5.59 13.84
C THR A 162 13.62 5.77 12.32
N VAL A 163 12.90 6.72 11.73
CA VAL A 163 12.98 7.03 10.30
C VAL A 163 14.37 7.59 9.97
N THR A 164 15.11 6.85 9.17
CA THR A 164 16.45 7.21 8.68
C THR A 164 16.42 7.69 7.23
N LEU A 165 15.37 7.32 6.49
CA LEU A 165 15.14 7.70 5.11
C LEU A 165 13.75 8.33 4.96
N LEU A 166 13.72 9.64 4.70
CA LEU A 166 12.50 10.41 4.56
C LEU A 166 12.45 11.13 3.21
N TYR A 167 11.38 10.87 2.45
CA TYR A 167 11.04 11.57 1.22
C TYR A 167 9.75 12.37 1.43
N CYS A 168 9.81 13.68 1.17
CA CYS A 168 8.71 14.59 1.48
C CYS A 168 8.46 15.66 0.40
N VAL A 169 9.11 15.54 -0.78
CA VAL A 169 8.95 16.48 -1.92
C VAL A 169 7.48 16.67 -2.25
N GLY A 170 7.08 17.86 -2.69
CA GLY A 170 5.73 18.12 -3.18
C GLY A 170 4.69 18.35 -2.09
N ASN A 171 5.12 18.53 -0.84
CA ASN A 171 4.28 18.99 0.26
C ASN A 171 4.44 20.50 0.49
N PRO A 172 3.37 21.23 0.89
CA PRO A 172 3.42 22.64 1.27
C PRO A 172 4.03 22.85 2.67
N LEU A 173 5.24 22.33 2.91
CA LEU A 173 5.92 22.40 4.20
C LEU A 173 6.37 23.82 4.54
N ARG A 174 6.34 24.16 5.83
CA ARG A 174 6.96 25.40 6.33
C ARG A 174 8.47 25.39 6.06
N HIS A 175 9.01 26.58 5.80
CA HIS A 175 10.40 26.80 5.38
C HIS A 175 11.45 26.22 6.36
N GLU A 176 11.13 26.07 7.64
CA GLU A 176 12.03 25.48 8.64
C GLU A 176 12.33 23.99 8.41
N TYR A 177 11.39 23.25 7.81
CA TYR A 177 11.56 21.82 7.51
C TYR A 177 12.35 21.58 6.21
N ALA A 178 12.61 22.63 5.41
CA ALA A 178 13.36 22.56 4.16
C ALA A 178 14.85 22.22 4.34
N LYS A 179 15.39 22.39 5.55
CA LYS A 179 16.84 22.36 5.84
C LYS A 179 17.29 21.22 6.75
N HIS A 180 16.40 20.29 7.09
CA HIS A 180 16.72 19.25 8.07
C HIS A 180 17.74 18.23 7.50
N PRO A 181 18.81 17.87 8.25
CA PRO A 181 19.96 17.12 7.72
C PRO A 181 19.65 15.68 7.27
N ASN A 182 18.51 15.11 7.67
CA ASN A 182 18.06 13.79 7.23
C ASN A 182 17.17 13.83 5.97
N HIS A 183 16.89 15.01 5.41
CA HIS A 183 16.02 15.19 4.24
C HIS A 183 16.84 15.13 2.96
N ARG A 184 17.28 13.94 2.54
CA ARG A 184 18.11 13.80 1.32
C ARG A 184 17.38 14.16 0.03
N GLN A 185 16.05 14.27 0.06
CA GLN A 185 15.24 14.68 -1.08
C GLN A 185 13.97 15.41 -0.61
N CYS A 186 14.09 16.57 0.03
CA CYS A 186 12.97 17.52 0.13
C CYS A 186 13.35 18.76 -0.69
N TYR A 187 13.39 18.62 -2.02
CA TYR A 187 13.63 19.75 -2.92
C TYR A 187 12.35 20.57 -3.04
N ILE A 188 12.38 21.80 -2.53
CA ILE A 188 11.29 22.76 -2.71
C ILE A 188 11.58 23.53 -4.00
N HIS A 189 10.70 23.44 -4.99
CA HIS A 189 10.66 24.41 -6.07
C HIS A 189 10.27 25.76 -5.47
N GLN A 190 11.23 26.67 -5.37
CA GLN A 190 10.95 28.07 -5.07
C GLN A 190 10.09 28.65 -6.19
N PHE A 191 8.85 29.03 -5.91
CA PHE A 191 8.19 30.06 -6.70
C PHE A 191 8.84 31.38 -6.30
N ALA A 192 9.74 31.85 -7.17
CA ALA A 192 10.19 33.24 -7.15
C ALA A 192 9.04 34.12 -7.67
N SER A 193 8.59 35.05 -6.83
CA SER A 193 7.95 36.30 -7.24
C SER A 193 8.29 37.36 -6.22
#